data_AF-T1AJU6-F1
#
_entry.id   AF-T1AJU6-F1
#
_cell.length_a   1.000
_cell.length_b   1.000
_cell.length_c   1.000
_cell.angle_alpha   90.00
_cell.angle_beta   90.00
_cell.angle_gamma   90.00
#
_symmetry.space_group_name_H-M   'P 1'
#
loop_
_entity.id
_entity.type
_entity.pdbx_description
1 polymer ?
#
loop_
_entity_poly.entity_id
_entity_poly.type
_entity_poly.pdbx_seq_one_letter_code
_entity_poly.pdbx_strand_id
1 'polypeptide(L)'
;MGDLRENGDYHAAKDAQGKMEARIRQLQAILANAIIVTDDRSPSDVVIHGSVVALRYEGDDEPESYFLGSIEEKQNGLEVVSPTSPLGS
;
A
#
# COMPACT_ATOMS: atom_id res chain seq x y z
N MET A 1 -9.16 -44.39 23.13
CA MET A 1 -8.38 -44.20 21.89
C MET A 1 -8.98 -42.99 21.21
N GLY A 2 -8.38 -41.81 21.41
CA GLY A 2 -8.87 -40.57 20.82
C GLY A 2 -8.71 -40.62 19.30
N ASP A 3 -9.75 -40.22 18.60
CA ASP A 3 -9.82 -40.26 17.14
C ASP A 3 -8.80 -39.28 16.53
N LEU A 4 -8.07 -39.73 15.51
CA LEU A 4 -7.03 -38.97 14.79
C LEU A 4 -7.58 -37.64 14.22
N ARG A 5 -8.89 -37.55 14.02
CA ARG A 5 -9.60 -36.34 13.57
C ARG A 5 -9.51 -35.18 14.57
N GLU A 6 -9.55 -35.46 15.86
CA GLU A 6 -9.51 -34.44 16.92
C GLU A 6 -8.14 -33.75 17.00
N ASN A 7 -7.07 -34.47 16.63
CA ASN A 7 -5.71 -33.93 16.57
C ASN A 7 -5.47 -33.08 15.31
N GLY A 8 -6.05 -33.48 14.17
CA GLY A 8 -5.92 -32.75 12.90
C GLY A 8 -6.56 -31.36 12.95
N ASP A 9 -7.79 -31.27 13.45
CA ASP A 9 -8.52 -30.00 13.53
C ASP A 9 -7.88 -29.06 14.56
N TYR A 10 -7.38 -29.59 15.67
CA TYR A 10 -6.65 -28.81 16.66
C TYR A 10 -5.35 -28.22 16.10
N HIS A 11 -4.57 -29.01 15.35
CA HIS A 11 -3.35 -28.53 14.71
C HIS A 11 -3.64 -27.48 13.63
N ALA A 12 -4.67 -27.68 12.82
CA ALA A 12 -5.09 -26.72 11.80
C ALA A 12 -5.55 -25.39 12.44
N ALA A 13 -6.34 -25.46 13.52
CA ALA A 13 -6.77 -24.26 14.25
C ALA A 13 -5.58 -23.51 14.87
N LYS A 14 -4.62 -24.21 15.45
CA LYS A 14 -3.40 -23.62 16.02
C LYS A 14 -2.53 -22.95 14.95
N ASP A 15 -2.39 -23.57 13.78
CA ASP A 15 -1.62 -22.99 12.66
C ASP A 15 -2.32 -21.76 12.06
N ALA A 16 -3.64 -21.82 11.92
CA ALA A 16 -4.46 -20.68 11.49
C ALA A 16 -4.36 -19.51 12.48
N GLN A 17 -4.41 -19.79 13.79
CA GLN A 17 -4.20 -18.80 14.84
C GLN A 17 -2.82 -18.15 14.72
N GLY A 18 -1.75 -18.94 14.58
CA GLY A 18 -0.39 -18.42 14.41
C GLY A 18 -0.24 -17.50 13.19
N LYS A 19 -0.87 -17.87 12.07
CA LYS A 19 -0.91 -17.03 10.85
C LYS A 19 -1.65 -15.72 11.07
N MET A 20 -2.79 -15.76 11.76
CA MET A 20 -3.54 -14.55 12.11
C MET A 20 -2.74 -13.64 13.04
N GLU A 21 -2.09 -14.18 14.07
CA GLU A 21 -1.25 -13.41 14.99
C GLU A 21 -0.02 -12.80 14.28
N ALA A 22 0.56 -13.51 13.31
CA ALA A 22 1.62 -12.96 12.47
C ALA A 22 1.12 -11.79 11.62
N ARG A 23 -0.06 -11.92 11.00
CA ARG A 23 -0.68 -10.83 10.21
C ARG A 23 -1.03 -9.63 11.08
N ILE A 24 -1.56 -9.86 12.29
CA ILE A 24 -1.86 -8.78 13.25
C ILE A 24 -0.57 -8.02 13.59
N ARG A 25 0.52 -8.71 13.94
CA ARG A 25 1.80 -8.06 14.25
C ARG A 25 2.36 -7.27 13.08
N GLN A 26 2.26 -7.80 11.86
CA GLN A 26 2.66 -7.09 10.64
C GLN A 26 1.86 -5.79 10.47
N LEU A 27 0.53 -5.86 10.57
CA LEU A 27 -0.34 -4.68 10.44
C LEU A 27 -0.09 -3.66 11.55
N GLN A 28 0.11 -4.11 12.79
CA GLN A 28 0.49 -3.24 13.91
C GLN A 28 1.82 -2.53 13.66
N ALA A 29 2.82 -3.22 13.11
CA ALA A 29 4.10 -2.62 12.77
C ALA A 29 3.95 -1.57 11.66
N ILE A 30 3.14 -1.85 10.62
CA ILE A 30 2.85 -0.87 9.56
C ILE A 30 2.16 0.36 10.16
N LEU A 31 1.10 0.17 10.95
CA LEU A 31 0.34 1.27 11.54
C LEU A 31 1.17 2.10 12.54
N ALA A 32 2.00 1.44 13.35
CA ALA A 32 2.84 2.12 14.34
C ALA A 32 3.92 3.01 13.70
N ASN A 33 4.34 2.70 12.48
CA ASN A 33 5.35 3.45 11.74
C ASN A 33 4.77 4.27 10.58
N ALA A 34 3.46 4.28 10.41
CA ALA A 34 2.81 5.03 9.34
C ALA A 34 2.92 6.53 9.60
N ILE A 35 3.37 7.27 8.59
CA ILE A 35 3.40 8.73 8.60
C ILE A 35 2.25 9.19 7.71
N ILE A 36 1.27 9.90 8.29
CA ILE A 36 0.16 10.49 7.54
C ILE A 36 0.66 11.80 6.94
N VAL A 37 0.73 11.86 5.61
CA VAL A 37 1.01 13.10 4.89
C VAL A 37 -0.32 13.76 4.55
N THR A 38 -0.61 14.93 5.13
CA THR A 38 -1.75 15.76 4.74
C THR A 38 -1.27 16.86 3.81
N ASP A 39 -1.80 16.89 2.58
CA ASP A 39 -1.59 18.02 1.68
C ASP A 39 -2.63 19.10 1.99
N ASP A 40 -2.30 20.01 2.91
CA ASP A 40 -3.12 21.20 3.13
C ASP A 40 -2.49 22.46 2.55
N ARG A 41 -1.30 22.41 1.90
CA ARG A 41 -0.61 23.56 1.26
C ARG A 41 0.80 23.27 0.71
N SER A 42 1.03 22.22 -0.09
CA SER A 42 2.32 22.12 -0.79
C SER A 42 2.44 23.23 -1.86
N PRO A 43 3.57 23.97 -1.96
CA PRO A 43 3.79 24.88 -3.09
C PRO A 43 3.72 24.07 -4.40
N SER A 44 3.02 24.60 -5.40
CA SER A 44 2.72 23.92 -6.69
C SER A 44 3.94 23.40 -7.45
N ASP A 45 5.14 23.82 -7.03
CA ASP A 45 6.39 23.65 -7.75
C ASP A 45 7.24 22.49 -7.20
N VAL A 46 6.77 21.77 -6.16
CA VAL A 46 7.48 20.64 -5.56
C VAL A 46 6.57 19.41 -5.49
N VAL A 47 6.99 18.33 -6.15
CA VAL A 47 6.30 17.03 -6.11
C VAL A 47 6.84 16.23 -4.93
N ILE A 48 5.94 15.74 -4.07
CA ILE A 48 6.29 14.92 -2.90
C ILE A 48 5.44 13.65 -2.85
N HIS A 49 5.80 12.71 -1.96
CA HIS A 49 4.97 11.54 -1.71
C HIS A 49 3.56 11.95 -1.27
N GLY A 50 2.54 11.35 -1.89
CA GLY A 50 1.12 11.71 -1.75
C GLY A 50 0.60 12.71 -2.79
N SER A 51 1.46 13.26 -3.65
CA SER A 51 1.04 14.17 -4.73
C SER A 51 0.32 13.45 -5.87
N VAL A 52 -0.69 14.10 -6.45
CA VAL A 52 -1.22 13.74 -7.77
C VAL A 52 -0.58 14.67 -8.81
N VAL A 53 0.05 14.10 -9.83
CA VAL A 53 0.75 14.82 -10.90
C VAL A 53 0.12 14.52 -12.25
N ALA A 54 0.15 15.50 -13.14
CA ALA A 54 -0.32 15.36 -14.51
C ALA A 54 0.86 15.48 -15.48
N LEU A 55 1.07 14.44 -16.30
CA LEU A 55 2.12 14.35 -17.30
C LEU A 55 1.50 14.52 -18.69
N ARG A 56 2.10 15.37 -19.52
CA ARG A 56 1.71 15.53 -20.93
C ARG A 56 2.95 15.41 -21.79
N TYR A 57 2.96 14.42 -22.67
CA TYR A 57 4.04 14.25 -23.63
C TYR A 57 3.96 15.32 -24.72
N GLU A 58 5.12 15.67 -25.29
CA GLU A 58 5.13 16.58 -26.44
C GLU A 58 4.39 15.95 -27.62
N GLY A 59 3.28 16.57 -28.02
CA GLY A 59 2.43 16.08 -29.12
C GLY A 59 1.07 15.54 -28.68
N ASP A 60 0.83 15.37 -27.38
CA ASP A 60 -0.50 15.03 -26.84
C ASP A 60 -1.25 16.27 -26.37
N ASP A 61 -2.56 16.26 -26.57
CA ASP A 61 -3.47 17.32 -26.09
C ASP A 61 -3.96 17.05 -24.66
N GLU A 62 -4.10 15.78 -24.28
CA GLU A 62 -4.64 15.37 -22.98
C GLU A 62 -3.52 14.92 -22.02
N PRO A 63 -3.47 15.47 -20.79
CA PRO A 63 -2.53 15.03 -19.77
C PRO A 63 -3.02 13.77 -19.04
N GLU A 64 -2.10 12.87 -18.73
CA GLU A 64 -2.35 11.67 -17.92
C GLU A 64 -2.04 11.95 -16.45
N SER A 65 -2.92 11.48 -15.54
CA SER A 65 -2.79 11.73 -14.10
C SER A 65 -2.26 10.51 -13.34
N TYR A 66 -1.29 10.75 -12.47
CA TYR A 66 -0.60 9.74 -11.68
C TYR A 66 -0.58 10.12 -10.20
N PHE A 67 -0.66 9.13 -9.31
CA PHE A 67 -0.50 9.31 -7.87
C PHE A 67 0.88 8.82 -7.43
N LEU A 68 1.69 9.70 -6.84
CA LEU A 68 3.01 9.37 -6.35
C LEU A 68 2.91 8.79 -4.93
N GLY A 69 2.78 7.47 -4.81
CA GLY A 69 2.41 6.80 -3.56
C GLY A 69 2.99 5.39 -3.43
N SER A 70 2.63 4.68 -2.36
CA SER A 70 2.95 3.25 -2.28
C SER A 70 2.12 2.49 -3.30
N ILE A 71 2.70 1.50 -4.00
CA ILE A 71 1.96 0.63 -4.94
C ILE A 71 0.81 -0.14 -4.26
N GLU A 72 0.83 -0.25 -2.93
CA GLU A 72 -0.24 -0.86 -2.16
C GLU A 72 -1.44 0.07 -1.95
N GLU A 73 -1.29 1.37 -2.22
CA GLU A 73 -2.37 2.34 -2.18
C GLU A 73 -3.25 2.21 -3.41
N LYS A 74 -4.57 2.23 -3.21
CA LYS A 74 -5.53 2.31 -4.30
C LYS A 74 -6.17 3.69 -4.29
N GLN A 75 -5.77 4.51 -5.26
CA GLN A 75 -6.48 5.73 -5.64
C GLN A 75 -7.41 5.39 -6.81
N ASN A 76 -8.69 5.74 -6.69
CA ASN A 76 -9.70 5.34 -7.67
C ASN A 76 -9.40 5.94 -9.06
N GLY A 77 -9.01 5.08 -10.01
CA GLY A 77 -8.81 5.45 -11.41
C GLY A 77 -7.49 6.16 -11.72
N LEU A 78 -6.59 6.29 -10.74
CA LEU A 78 -5.24 6.84 -10.95
C LEU A 78 -4.21 5.72 -10.96
N GLU A 79 -3.25 5.82 -11.88
CA GLU A 79 -2.09 4.95 -11.88
C GLU A 79 -1.13 5.37 -10.76
N VAL A 80 -0.65 4.39 -9.99
CA VAL A 80 0.19 4.65 -8.82
C VAL A 80 1.66 4.45 -9.17
N VAL A 81 2.44 5.51 -9.02
CA VAL A 81 3.89 5.55 -9.24
C VAL A 81 4.57 5.55 -7.88
N SER A 82 5.57 4.68 -7.69
CA SER A 82 6.32 4.66 -6.43
C SER A 82 7.44 5.72 -6.43
N PRO A 83 7.71 6.40 -5.30
CA PRO A 83 8.82 7.34 -5.17
C PRO A 83 10.20 6.72 -5.42
N THR A 84 10.30 5.39 -5.35
CA THR A 84 11.54 4.65 -5.61
C THR A 84 11.64 4.16 -7.06
N SER A 85 10.65 4.46 -7.91
CA SER A 85 10.67 4.08 -9.33
C SER A 85 11.43 5.11 -10.17
N PRO A 86 11.89 4.76 -11.38
CA PRO A 86 12.53 5.72 -12.30
C PRO A 86 11.68 6.94 -12.66
N LEU A 87 10.36 6.86 -12.52
CA LEU A 87 9.45 7.98 -12.74
C LEU A 87 9.23 8.82 -11.47
N GLY A 88 9.54 8.27 -10.30
CA GLY A 88 9.36 8.93 -8.99
C GLY A 88 10.65 9.43 -8.33
N SER A 89 11.82 9.12 -8.90
CA SER A 89 13.17 9.47 -8.39
C SER A 89 13.70 10.81 -8.89
#